data_AF-A0A850BA00-F1
#
_entry.id   AF-A0A850BA00-F1
#
_cell.length_a   1.000
_cell.length_b   1.000
_cell.length_c   1.000
_cell.angle_alpha   90.00
_cell.angle_beta   90.00
_cell.angle_gamma   90.00
#
_symmetry.space_group_name_H-M   'P 1'
#
loop_
_entity.id
_entity.type
_entity.pdbx_description
1 polymer ?
#
loop_
_entity_poly.entity_id
_entity_poly.type
_entity_poly.pdbx_seq_one_letter_code
_entity_poly.pdbx_strand_id
1 'polypeptide(L)'
;MTSQRSNKSAPPPAVLAASPATSATRANADKRDSSAPADARAGEGNEASGSIPPVSSDGWQERRSYERFEVTWSVDCVTDETFLYASIANISEMGIFVRTIDPLPVGMQLTLRFAPPGSADPFVLRGTVQWVNAVRPLSDNLNPGMGVRFIDLSADDRERIVETIRTIAYLRESPSD
;
A
#
# COMPACT_ATOMS: atom_id res chain seq x y z
N MET A 1 -16.66 40.65 37.84
CA MET A 1 -16.42 40.41 36.40
C MET A 1 -15.03 39.82 36.24
N THR A 2 -14.71 38.70 35.60
CA THR A 2 -15.43 37.52 35.09
C THR A 2 -14.32 36.48 34.92
N SER A 3 -14.37 35.34 35.63
CA SER A 3 -13.42 34.24 35.42
C SER A 3 -13.69 33.57 34.07
N GLN A 4 -12.74 33.62 33.14
CA GLN A 4 -12.76 32.77 31.94
C GLN A 4 -12.27 31.37 32.30
N ARG A 5 -13.18 30.39 32.19
CA ARG A 5 -12.85 28.96 32.21
C ARG A 5 -12.32 28.58 30.83
N SER A 6 -11.07 28.15 30.76
CA SER A 6 -10.48 27.51 29.59
C SER A 6 -11.14 26.15 29.37
N ASN A 7 -11.97 26.03 28.34
CA ASN A 7 -12.58 24.77 27.94
C ASN A 7 -11.57 23.97 27.10
N LYS A 8 -10.86 23.03 27.74
CA LYS A 8 -9.94 22.10 27.09
C LYS A 8 -10.78 20.97 26.48
N SER A 9 -11.01 21.02 25.17
CA SER A 9 -11.74 19.96 24.44
C SER A 9 -10.93 18.66 24.49
N ALA A 10 -11.48 17.65 25.15
CA ALA A 10 -10.94 16.30 25.16
C ALA A 10 -11.13 15.64 23.78
N PRO A 11 -10.22 14.75 23.34
CA PRO A 11 -10.45 13.95 22.13
C PRO A 11 -11.62 12.97 22.37
N PRO A 12 -12.40 12.64 21.32
CA PRO A 12 -13.50 11.67 21.45
C PRO A 12 -12.96 10.27 21.76
N PRO A 13 -13.74 9.43 22.46
CA PRO A 13 -13.32 8.08 22.82
C PRO A 13 -13.24 7.17 21.57
N ALA A 14 -12.22 6.32 21.54
CA ALA A 14 -12.07 5.28 20.55
C ALA A 14 -13.24 4.29 20.63
N VAL A 15 -14.04 4.21 19.58
CA VAL A 15 -15.11 3.20 19.43
C VAL A 15 -14.47 1.87 19.05
N LEU A 16 -14.49 0.93 19.99
CA LEU A 16 -14.10 -0.47 19.82
C LEU A 16 -15.20 -1.17 19.00
N ALA A 17 -14.94 -1.44 17.73
CA ALA A 17 -15.85 -2.26 16.92
C ALA A 17 -15.73 -3.73 17.34
N ALA A 18 -16.83 -4.30 17.80
CA ALA A 18 -16.96 -5.70 18.17
C ALA A 18 -17.13 -6.59 16.93
N SER A 19 -16.34 -7.66 16.83
CA SER A 19 -16.50 -8.72 15.82
C SER A 19 -17.41 -9.84 16.37
N PRO A 20 -18.39 -10.34 15.60
CA PRO A 20 -19.04 -11.61 15.93
C PRO A 20 -18.22 -12.80 15.43
N ALA A 21 -18.05 -13.79 16.30
CA ALA A 21 -17.51 -15.11 16.00
C ALA A 21 -18.56 -15.96 15.26
N THR A 22 -18.13 -16.80 14.31
CA THR A 22 -18.90 -18.00 13.95
C THR A 22 -17.95 -19.15 13.58
N SER A 23 -18.37 -20.32 14.06
CA SER A 23 -17.61 -21.55 14.30
C SER A 23 -17.39 -22.44 13.07
N ALA A 24 -16.27 -23.16 13.14
CA ALA A 24 -16.05 -24.58 12.81
C ALA A 24 -16.78 -25.25 11.64
N THR A 25 -16.00 -25.92 10.77
CA THR A 25 -16.31 -27.29 10.32
C THR A 25 -15.01 -28.05 10.06
N ARG A 26 -14.96 -29.25 10.66
CA ARG A 26 -13.91 -30.28 10.55
C ARG A 26 -14.27 -31.27 9.43
N ALA A 27 -13.21 -31.97 9.01
CA ALA A 27 -13.17 -33.32 8.43
C ALA A 27 -13.36 -33.44 6.90
N ASN A 28 -12.33 -33.99 6.24
CA ASN A 28 -12.58 -35.15 5.42
C ASN A 28 -11.40 -36.13 5.41
N ALA A 29 -11.73 -37.41 5.50
CA ALA A 29 -10.85 -38.55 5.60
C ALA A 29 -10.67 -39.24 4.23
N ASP A 30 -9.44 -39.69 3.99
CA ASP A 30 -9.06 -41.04 3.57
C ASP A 30 -9.86 -41.78 2.47
N LYS A 31 -9.18 -42.06 1.34
CA LYS A 31 -9.07 -43.38 0.68
C LYS A 31 -8.43 -43.27 -0.70
N ARG A 32 -7.25 -43.88 -0.88
CA ARG A 32 -6.77 -44.34 -2.19
C ARG A 32 -6.18 -45.74 -2.02
N ASP A 33 -6.78 -46.68 -2.73
CA ASP A 33 -6.42 -48.09 -2.77
C ASP A 33 -5.86 -48.41 -4.16
N SER A 34 -4.79 -49.23 -4.20
CA SER A 34 -4.37 -50.19 -5.25
C SER A 34 -4.21 -49.70 -6.72
N SER A 35 -3.32 -50.18 -7.58
CA SER A 35 -2.19 -51.13 -7.61
C SER A 35 -1.61 -51.08 -9.04
N ALA A 36 -0.30 -51.28 -9.21
CA ALA A 36 0.37 -51.50 -10.51
C ALA A 36 0.20 -52.99 -10.95
N PRO A 37 0.59 -53.44 -12.18
CA PRO A 37 1.99 -53.53 -12.65
C PRO A 37 2.18 -53.12 -14.15
N ALA A 38 3.32 -52.52 -14.55
CA ALA A 38 4.58 -53.10 -15.06
C ALA A 38 4.52 -53.77 -16.45
N ASP A 39 5.24 -53.21 -17.43
CA ASP A 39 5.99 -53.99 -18.43
C ASP A 39 7.10 -53.18 -19.13
N ALA A 40 8.15 -53.89 -19.49
CA ALA A 40 9.51 -53.44 -19.80
C ALA A 40 9.78 -53.00 -21.25
N ARG A 41 10.84 -52.23 -21.49
CA ARG A 41 12.04 -52.59 -22.30
C ARG A 41 12.91 -51.38 -22.68
N ALA A 42 14.22 -51.64 -22.72
CA ALA A 42 15.33 -50.72 -22.97
C ALA A 42 15.48 -50.32 -24.45
N GLY A 43 16.11 -49.16 -24.70
CA GLY A 43 16.62 -48.74 -26.00
C GLY A 43 17.35 -47.40 -25.92
N GLU A 44 18.65 -47.42 -26.19
CA GLU A 44 19.58 -46.28 -26.24
C GLU A 44 19.22 -45.25 -27.32
N GLY A 45 19.50 -43.96 -27.07
CA GLY A 45 19.29 -42.88 -28.01
C GLY A 45 19.88 -41.53 -27.56
N ASN A 46 21.16 -41.34 -27.88
CA ASN A 46 21.79 -40.15 -28.47
C ASN A 46 21.51 -38.70 -27.97
N GLU A 47 22.63 -38.00 -27.71
CA GLU A 47 22.89 -36.57 -27.99
C GLU A 47 21.92 -35.49 -27.47
N ALA A 48 22.39 -34.68 -26.53
CA ALA A 48 22.89 -33.34 -26.87
C ALA A 48 23.25 -32.55 -25.60
N SER A 49 24.46 -32.02 -25.64
CA SER A 49 24.90 -30.85 -24.88
C SER A 49 23.88 -29.72 -25.03
N GLY A 50 23.00 -29.58 -24.05
CA GLY A 50 22.14 -28.42 -23.89
C GLY A 50 22.72 -27.55 -22.81
N SER A 51 23.70 -26.71 -23.18
CA SER A 51 24.15 -25.59 -22.38
C SER A 51 22.93 -24.92 -21.76
N ILE A 52 22.84 -24.92 -20.42
CA ILE A 52 21.96 -24.00 -19.71
C ILE A 52 22.35 -22.62 -20.28
N PRO A 53 21.44 -21.90 -20.98
CA PRO A 53 21.76 -20.55 -21.39
C PRO A 53 22.19 -19.80 -20.13
N PRO A 54 23.29 -19.02 -20.16
CA PRO A 54 23.63 -18.20 -19.00
C PRO A 54 22.36 -17.45 -18.63
N VAL A 55 21.89 -17.63 -17.40
CA VAL A 55 20.80 -16.82 -16.86
C VAL A 55 21.28 -15.39 -17.03
N SER A 56 20.78 -14.73 -18.07
CA SER A 56 21.11 -13.35 -18.32
C SER A 56 20.69 -12.61 -17.07
N SER A 57 21.65 -11.98 -16.42
CA SER A 57 21.46 -10.99 -15.37
C SER A 57 20.81 -9.73 -15.97
N ASP A 58 19.75 -9.92 -16.75
CA ASP A 58 19.03 -8.88 -17.43
C ASP A 58 18.14 -8.22 -16.38
N GLY A 59 18.67 -7.11 -15.87
CA GLY A 59 17.91 -5.99 -15.36
C GLY A 59 16.80 -6.39 -14.42
N TRP A 60 17.08 -6.25 -13.13
CA TRP A 60 16.09 -5.61 -12.25
C TRP A 60 15.77 -4.25 -12.87
N GLN A 61 14.90 -4.25 -13.89
CA GLN A 61 14.35 -3.02 -14.43
C GLN A 61 13.72 -2.35 -13.22
N GLU A 62 14.23 -1.17 -12.89
CA GLU A 62 13.61 -0.24 -11.98
C GLU A 62 12.16 -0.04 -12.46
N ARG A 63 11.23 -0.91 -12.00
CA ARG A 63 9.81 -0.86 -12.41
C ARG A 63 9.12 0.39 -11.89
N ARG A 64 9.87 1.25 -11.17
CA ARG A 64 9.45 2.49 -10.58
C ARG A 64 9.91 3.61 -11.49
N SER A 65 8.96 4.18 -12.22
CA SER A 65 9.21 5.32 -13.09
C SER A 65 9.32 6.65 -12.33
N TYR A 66 9.06 6.67 -11.02
CA TYR A 66 9.07 7.88 -10.19
C TYR A 66 9.66 7.60 -8.81
N GLU A 67 10.53 8.51 -8.37
CA GLU A 67 11.11 8.51 -7.02
C GLU A 67 10.02 8.73 -5.95
N ARG A 68 10.21 8.12 -4.78
CA ARG A 68 9.28 8.19 -3.64
C ARG A 68 9.98 8.76 -2.43
N PHE A 69 9.34 9.74 -1.82
CA PHE A 69 9.83 10.40 -0.63
C PHE A 69 9.00 9.94 0.55
N GLU A 70 9.66 9.42 1.58
CA GLU A 70 8.97 9.05 2.81
C GLU A 70 8.50 10.30 3.53
N VAL A 71 7.26 10.24 3.99
CA VAL A 71 6.58 11.34 4.70
C VAL A 71 5.73 10.74 5.82
N THR A 72 5.27 11.60 6.72
CA THR A 72 4.27 11.26 7.74
C THR A 72 3.23 12.36 7.78
N TRP A 73 2.35 12.39 6.77
CA TRP A 73 1.31 13.42 6.64
C TRP A 73 -0.06 12.80 6.88
N SER A 74 -0.97 13.54 7.52
CA SER A 74 -2.37 13.13 7.62
C SER A 74 -3.04 13.17 6.25
N VAL A 75 -3.87 12.17 5.97
CA VAL A 75 -4.71 12.13 4.77
C VAL A 75 -6.11 11.64 5.11
N ASP A 76 -7.09 12.34 4.57
CA ASP A 76 -8.48 11.90 4.55
C ASP A 76 -8.74 11.18 3.22
N CYS A 77 -9.24 9.96 3.28
CA CYS A 77 -9.66 9.17 2.13
C CYS A 77 -11.19 9.08 2.14
N VAL A 78 -11.83 9.69 1.14
CA VAL A 78 -13.29 9.85 1.08
C VAL A 78 -13.86 9.12 -0.13
N THR A 79 -14.87 8.30 0.11
CA THR A 79 -15.71 7.65 -0.90
C THR A 79 -17.17 7.95 -0.57
N ASP A 80 -18.11 7.48 -1.39
CA ASP A 80 -19.55 7.66 -1.13
C ASP A 80 -20.01 6.95 0.16
N GLU A 81 -19.36 5.85 0.53
CA GLU A 81 -19.76 4.98 1.65
C GLU A 81 -18.82 5.05 2.86
N THR A 82 -17.56 5.42 2.64
CA THR A 82 -16.49 5.34 3.64
C THR A 82 -15.73 6.66 3.75
N PHE A 83 -15.45 7.05 5.00
CA PHE A 83 -14.49 8.09 5.35
C PHE A 83 -13.37 7.49 6.21
N LEU A 84 -12.14 7.51 5.72
CA LEU A 84 -10.97 6.96 6.40
C LEU A 84 -9.95 8.06 6.72
N TYR A 85 -9.59 8.21 7.99
CA TYR A 85 -8.47 9.04 8.45
C TYR A 85 -7.21 8.18 8.57
N ALA A 86 -6.15 8.54 7.85
CA ALA A 86 -4.93 7.75 7.78
C ALA A 86 -3.68 8.63 7.68
N SER A 87 -2.51 7.98 7.50
CA SER A 87 -1.26 8.69 7.21
C SER A 87 -0.64 8.25 5.89
N ILE A 88 -0.03 9.21 5.20
CA ILE A 88 0.81 8.95 4.03
C ILE A 88 2.17 8.53 4.55
N ALA A 89 2.66 7.38 4.08
CA ALA A 89 3.97 6.85 4.41
C ALA A 89 5.03 7.14 3.34
N ASN A 90 4.61 7.30 2.08
CA ASN A 90 5.43 7.90 1.03
C ASN A 90 4.58 8.55 -0.06
N ILE A 91 5.18 9.51 -0.75
CA ILE A 91 4.58 10.24 -1.87
C ILE A 91 5.53 10.23 -3.07
N SER A 92 4.97 10.13 -4.27
CA SER A 92 5.63 10.44 -5.54
C SER A 92 4.75 11.33 -6.40
N GLU A 93 5.27 11.72 -7.57
CA GLU A 93 4.53 12.52 -8.54
C GLU A 93 3.17 11.90 -8.94
N MET A 94 3.09 10.56 -8.96
CA MET A 94 1.93 9.84 -9.48
C MET A 94 1.01 9.25 -8.41
N GLY A 95 1.38 9.33 -7.14
CA GLY A 95 0.54 8.74 -6.09
C GLY A 95 1.17 8.70 -4.71
N ILE A 96 0.45 8.08 -3.80
CA ILE A 96 0.80 7.96 -2.39
C ILE A 96 0.66 6.53 -1.90
N PHE A 97 1.43 6.17 -0.88
CA PHE A 97 1.16 5.00 -0.06
C PHE A 97 0.51 5.43 1.25
N VAL A 98 -0.71 4.97 1.49
CA VAL A 98 -1.50 5.25 2.69
C VAL A 98 -1.33 4.08 3.67
N ARG A 99 -0.82 4.38 4.86
CA ARG A 99 -0.70 3.42 5.96
C ARG A 99 -2.04 3.31 6.67
N THR A 100 -2.62 2.11 6.65
CA THR A 100 -3.90 1.80 7.31
C THR A 100 -3.98 0.29 7.58
N ILE A 101 -4.66 -0.10 8.65
CA ILE A 101 -4.99 -1.50 8.92
C ILE A 101 -6.26 -1.97 8.20
N ASP A 102 -7.04 -1.01 7.69
CA ASP A 102 -8.29 -1.25 6.97
C ASP A 102 -8.21 -0.58 5.58
N PRO A 103 -7.52 -1.21 4.62
CA PRO A 103 -7.34 -0.67 3.28
C PRO A 103 -8.62 -0.83 2.44
N LEU A 104 -8.93 0.19 1.64
CA LEU A 104 -10.00 0.12 0.64
C LEU A 104 -9.64 -0.88 -0.48
N PRO A 105 -10.64 -1.48 -1.17
CA PRO A 105 -10.39 -2.49 -2.19
C PRO A 105 -9.70 -1.90 -3.43
N VAL A 106 -8.91 -2.73 -4.12
CA VAL A 106 -8.27 -2.37 -5.40
C VAL A 106 -9.32 -1.96 -6.44
N GLY A 107 -9.04 -0.90 -7.19
CA GLY A 107 -9.96 -0.31 -8.16
C GLY A 107 -10.93 0.71 -7.57
N MET A 108 -11.03 0.81 -6.24
CA MET A 108 -11.84 1.84 -5.58
C MET A 108 -11.32 3.24 -5.94
N GLN A 109 -12.24 4.11 -6.35
CA GLN A 109 -11.95 5.52 -6.56
C GLN A 109 -12.31 6.30 -5.31
N LEU A 110 -11.44 7.24 -4.94
CA LEU A 110 -11.60 8.05 -3.74
C LEU A 110 -11.07 9.46 -3.96
N THR A 111 -11.56 10.38 -3.12
CA THR A 111 -10.99 11.72 -2.96
C THR A 111 -10.01 11.70 -1.80
N LEU A 112 -8.80 12.17 -2.05
CA LEU A 112 -7.73 12.33 -1.09
C LEU A 112 -7.66 13.80 -0.68
N ARG A 113 -7.64 14.08 0.63
CA ARG A 113 -7.34 15.40 1.17
C ARG A 113 -6.15 15.36 2.11
N PHE A 114 -5.09 16.07 1.78
CA PHE A 114 -3.87 16.12 2.60
C PHE A 114 -3.12 17.44 2.38
N ALA A 115 -2.25 17.80 3.33
CA ALA A 115 -1.40 18.97 3.20
C ALA A 115 0.00 18.65 3.77
N PRO A 116 1.08 19.14 3.13
CA PRO A 116 2.39 19.17 3.78
C PRO A 116 2.33 19.96 5.10
N PRO A 117 3.13 19.59 6.12
CA PRO A 117 3.23 20.35 7.36
C PRO A 117 3.54 21.82 7.10
N GLY A 118 2.75 22.73 7.68
CA GLY A 118 2.92 24.17 7.51
C GLY A 118 2.33 24.74 6.22
N SER A 119 1.77 23.92 5.32
CA SER A 119 1.01 24.41 4.17
C SER A 119 -0.40 24.83 4.61
N ALA A 120 -0.83 26.03 4.20
CA ALA A 120 -2.21 26.49 4.36
C ALA A 120 -3.14 25.98 3.26
N ASP A 121 -2.58 25.55 2.12
CA ASP A 121 -3.33 25.12 0.95
C ASP A 121 -3.27 23.58 0.81
N PRO A 122 -4.38 22.87 1.09
CA PRO A 122 -4.43 21.41 1.00
C PRO A 122 -4.59 20.94 -0.44
N PHE A 123 -4.03 19.77 -0.72
CA PHE A 123 -4.37 19.01 -1.92
C PHE A 123 -5.74 18.35 -1.75
N VAL A 124 -6.57 18.44 -2.79
CA VAL A 124 -7.83 17.69 -2.92
C VAL A 124 -7.81 16.97 -4.25
N LEU A 125 -7.37 15.71 -4.24
CA LEU A 125 -7.05 14.96 -5.46
C LEU A 125 -7.93 13.72 -5.58
N ARG A 126 -8.29 13.34 -6.81
CA ARG A 126 -8.88 12.03 -7.05
C ARG A 126 -7.80 10.97 -7.17
N GLY A 127 -8.10 9.77 -6.70
CA GLY A 127 -7.20 8.63 -6.80
C GLY A 127 -7.93 7.31 -7.00
N THR A 128 -7.19 6.30 -7.45
CA THR A 128 -7.63 4.91 -7.54
C THR A 128 -6.68 4.01 -6.76
N VAL A 129 -7.23 3.13 -5.92
CA VAL A 129 -6.45 2.11 -5.21
C VAL A 129 -5.85 1.14 -6.24
N GLN A 130 -4.52 1.07 -6.30
CA GLN A 130 -3.80 0.21 -7.25
C GLN A 130 -3.42 -1.14 -6.66
N TRP A 131 -3.17 -1.19 -5.36
CA TRP A 131 -2.79 -2.41 -4.65
C TRP A 131 -3.00 -2.23 -3.15
N VAL A 132 -3.11 -3.35 -2.45
CA VAL A 132 -3.33 -3.42 -1.00
C VAL A 132 -2.27 -4.32 -0.37
N ASN A 133 -1.67 -3.87 0.72
CA ASN A 133 -0.93 -4.72 1.64
C ASN A 133 -1.78 -4.94 2.89
N ALA A 134 -2.55 -6.04 2.91
CA ALA A 134 -3.45 -6.35 4.00
C ALA A 134 -2.70 -6.72 5.29
N VAL A 135 -3.34 -6.49 6.44
CA VAL A 135 -2.83 -6.97 7.74
C VAL A 135 -2.70 -8.50 7.73
N ARG A 136 -1.53 -9.02 8.10
CA ARG A 136 -1.30 -10.46 8.30
C ARG A 136 -1.10 -10.73 9.79
N PRO A 137 -2.09 -11.30 10.51
CA PRO A 137 -2.02 -11.47 11.98
C PRO A 137 -0.95 -12.46 12.46
N LEU A 138 -0.49 -13.37 11.60
CA LEU A 138 0.40 -14.48 11.96
C LEU A 138 1.82 -14.34 11.38
N SER A 139 2.18 -13.14 10.89
CA SER A 139 3.47 -12.88 10.25
C SER A 139 3.86 -11.41 10.44
N ASP A 140 5.16 -11.10 10.33
CA ASP A 140 5.67 -9.73 10.32
C ASP A 140 5.12 -8.98 9.10
N ASN A 141 3.95 -8.35 9.27
CA ASN A 141 3.37 -7.55 8.22
C ASN A 141 4.02 -6.17 8.17
N LEU A 142 5.13 -6.08 7.46
CA LEU A 142 5.86 -4.84 7.24
C LEU A 142 4.96 -3.89 6.42
N ASN A 143 4.31 -2.95 7.11
CA ASN A 143 3.53 -1.83 6.55
C ASN A 143 2.16 -2.18 5.94
N PRO A 144 1.13 -2.49 6.75
CA PRO A 144 -0.23 -2.56 6.24
C PRO A 144 -0.68 -1.23 5.64
N GLY A 145 -1.40 -1.29 4.53
CA GLY A 145 -1.89 -0.10 3.84
C GLY A 145 -2.33 -0.34 2.40
N MET A 146 -2.47 0.75 1.66
CA MET A 146 -2.86 0.75 0.25
C MET A 146 -2.06 1.75 -0.58
N GLY A 147 -1.74 1.39 -1.81
CA GLY A 147 -1.15 2.31 -2.78
C GLY A 147 -2.25 2.96 -3.61
N VAL A 148 -2.29 4.29 -3.63
CA VAL A 148 -3.27 5.07 -4.40
C VAL A 148 -2.55 5.83 -5.50
N ARG A 149 -2.99 5.65 -6.75
CA ARG A 149 -2.53 6.44 -7.91
C ARG A 149 -3.45 7.63 -8.11
N PHE A 150 -2.89 8.81 -8.33
CA PHE A 150 -3.68 10.00 -8.68
C PHE A 150 -4.31 9.83 -10.07
N ILE A 151 -5.54 10.31 -10.21
CA ILE A 151 -6.29 10.35 -11.48
C ILE A 151 -6.85 11.75 -11.69
N ASP A 152 -7.09 12.12 -12.94
CA ASP A 152 -7.62 13.44 -13.33
C ASP A 152 -6.81 14.62 -12.77
N LEU A 153 -5.49 14.44 -12.70
CA LEU A 153 -4.58 15.43 -12.11
C LEU A 153 -4.43 16.64 -13.05
N SER A 154 -4.76 17.83 -12.54
CA SER A 154 -4.56 19.08 -13.29
C SER A 154 -3.06 19.40 -13.44
N ALA A 155 -2.72 20.25 -14.42
CA ALA A 155 -1.34 20.71 -14.59
C ALA A 155 -0.83 21.44 -13.34
N ASP A 156 -1.68 22.29 -12.76
CA ASP A 156 -1.38 23.08 -11.55
C ASP A 156 -1.17 22.16 -10.33
N ASP A 157 -2.03 21.15 -10.14
CA ASP A 157 -1.87 20.18 -9.04
C ASP A 157 -0.59 19.36 -9.20
N ARG A 158 -0.28 18.94 -10.44
CA ARG A 158 0.96 18.22 -10.73
C ARG A 158 2.18 19.07 -10.43
N GLU A 159 2.18 20.35 -10.81
CA GLU A 159 3.26 21.28 -10.51
C GLU A 159 3.44 21.46 -8.99
N ARG A 160 2.34 21.68 -8.26
CA ARG A 160 2.34 21.77 -6.79
C ARG A 160 2.88 20.51 -6.12
N ILE A 161 2.53 19.31 -6.62
CA ILE A 161 3.07 18.05 -6.10
C ILE A 161 4.58 17.98 -6.33
N VAL A 162 5.04 18.29 -7.54
CA VAL A 162 6.47 18.24 -7.89
C VAL A 162 7.27 19.24 -7.06
N GLU A 163 6.77 20.46 -6.88
CA GLU A 163 7.39 21.46 -6.02
C GLU A 163 7.48 20.97 -4.58
N THR A 164 6.37 20.47 -4.04
CA THR A 164 6.31 19.89 -2.70
C THR A 164 7.35 18.77 -2.52
N ILE A 165 7.45 17.87 -3.49
CA ILE A 165 8.42 16.77 -3.49
C ILE A 165 9.87 17.29 -3.49
N ARG A 166 10.17 18.28 -4.34
CA ARG A 166 11.50 18.91 -4.37
C ARG A 166 11.85 19.52 -3.02
N THR A 167 10.91 20.23 -2.37
CA THR A 167 11.13 20.79 -1.03
C THR A 167 11.47 19.69 -0.01
N ILE A 168 10.78 18.55 -0.04
CA ILE A 168 11.10 17.41 0.84
C ILE A 168 12.50 16.87 0.57
N ALA A 169 12.88 16.72 -0.71
CA ALA A 169 14.20 16.24 -1.10
C ALA A 169 15.32 17.12 -0.53
N TYR A 170 15.21 18.44 -0.70
CA TYR A 170 16.21 19.39 -0.20
C TYR A 170 16.32 19.40 1.34
N LEU A 171 15.20 19.29 2.05
CA LEU A 171 15.21 19.27 3.52
C LEU A 171 15.81 17.99 4.10
N ARG A 172 15.82 16.89 3.34
CA ARG A 172 16.47 15.63 3.75
C ARG A 172 17.98 15.63 3.52
N GLU A 173 18.46 16.37 2.52
CA GLU A 173 19.86 16.41 2.11
C GLU A 173 20.68 17.48 2.85
N SER A 174 20.11 18.22 3.79
CA SER A 174 20.86 19.14 4.65
C SER A 174 21.50 18.36 5.80
N PRO A 175 22.81 18.03 5.76
CA PRO A 175 23.47 17.43 6.91
C PRO A 175 23.39 18.42 8.07
N SER A 176 23.03 17.94 9.25
CA SER A 176 23.19 18.69 10.49
C SER A 176 24.66 19.10 10.64
N ASP A 177 24.95 20.40 10.55
CA ASP A 177 26.26 20.99 10.93
C ASP A 177 26.57 20.76 12.42
#